data_AF-A0A672L9Y3-F1
#
_entry.id   AF-A0A672L9Y3-F1
#
_cell.length_a   1.000
_cell.length_b   1.000
_cell.length_c   1.000
_cell.angle_alpha   90.00
_cell.angle_beta   90.00
_cell.angle_gamma   90.00
#
_symmetry.space_group_name_H-M   'P 1'
#
loop_
_entity.id
_entity.type
_entity.pdbx_description
1 polymer ?
#
loop_
_entity_poly.entity_id
_entity_poly.type
_entity_poly.pdbx_seq_one_letter_code
_entity_poly.pdbx_strand_id
1 'polypeptide(L)'
;QILRKSGQKQSIMLPFALGLCLLPLCAAVYKGPLLPEISNGTFHHFFVPDGDYEETEDPEKCQMLFKWIDRRPCPLEEDQDSIIREDFIIIKQQIEDAARVLESLGKSVSYDLDGEDSYGKYLKREIVQINEAFTNVEKSLLELETKFKQSQDTEQREESEFTNNFINPMYNVRDTLQETLDISSGLKDKQELISLIIRSHGSRLSRLKN
;
A
#
# COMPACT_ATOMS: atom_id res chain seq x y z
N GLN A 1 0.00 23.67 -114.78
CA GLN A 1 0.64 23.02 -113.62
C GLN A 1 0.82 24.06 -112.52
N ILE A 2 0.74 23.60 -111.27
CA ILE A 2 0.94 24.31 -109.99
C ILE A 2 -0.33 24.95 -109.38
N LEU A 3 -0.73 24.31 -108.28
CA LEU A 3 -1.90 24.53 -107.43
C LEU A 3 -1.87 25.87 -106.70
N ARG A 4 -3.04 26.50 -106.52
CA ARG A 4 -3.37 27.28 -105.32
C ARG A 4 -4.87 27.18 -105.03
N LYS A 5 -5.23 26.20 -104.20
CA LYS A 5 -6.58 26.02 -103.64
C LYS A 5 -6.75 27.08 -102.55
N SER A 6 -7.57 28.10 -102.81
CA SER A 6 -8.06 29.04 -101.80
C SER A 6 -8.98 28.29 -100.85
N GLY A 7 -8.41 27.75 -99.76
CA GLY A 7 -9.14 27.06 -98.72
C GLY A 7 -9.89 28.07 -97.85
N GLN A 8 -11.17 28.24 -98.13
CA GLN A 8 -12.14 28.91 -97.27
C GLN A 8 -12.19 28.17 -95.93
N LYS A 9 -11.42 28.64 -94.94
CA LYS A 9 -11.42 28.10 -93.58
C LYS A 9 -12.75 28.51 -92.93
N GLN A 10 -13.78 27.73 -93.16
CA GLN A 10 -15.02 27.81 -92.39
C GLN A 10 -14.64 27.67 -90.91
N SER A 11 -15.03 28.67 -90.11
CA SER A 11 -14.76 28.75 -88.69
C SER A 11 -15.57 27.68 -87.95
N ILE A 12 -15.08 26.44 -87.96
CA ILE A 12 -15.67 25.29 -87.25
C ILE A 12 -15.47 25.43 -85.73
N MET A 13 -14.64 26.37 -85.26
CA MET A 13 -14.46 26.63 -83.83
C MET A 13 -15.64 27.34 -83.16
N LEU A 14 -16.42 28.15 -83.90
CA LEU A 14 -17.54 28.89 -83.32
C LEU A 14 -18.75 28.01 -82.91
N PRO A 15 -19.23 27.06 -83.74
CA PRO A 15 -20.34 26.19 -83.34
C PRO A 15 -19.92 25.15 -82.28
N PHE A 16 -18.65 24.73 -82.28
CA PHE A 16 -18.12 23.79 -81.29
C PHE A 16 -17.95 24.47 -79.92
N ALA A 17 -17.49 25.72 -79.89
CA ALA A 17 -17.42 26.51 -78.66
C ALA A 17 -18.81 26.83 -78.08
N LEU A 18 -19.80 27.16 -78.91
CA LEU A 18 -21.19 27.34 -78.44
C LEU A 18 -21.79 26.03 -77.90
N GLY A 19 -21.50 24.88 -78.54
CA GLY A 19 -21.97 23.57 -78.07
C GLY A 19 -21.41 23.16 -76.71
N LEU A 20 -20.16 23.54 -76.40
CA LEU A 20 -19.55 23.32 -75.08
C LEU A 20 -20.13 24.22 -73.99
N CYS A 21 -20.63 25.41 -74.32
CA CYS A 21 -21.31 26.30 -73.36
C CYS A 21 -22.77 25.91 -73.08
N LEU A 22 -23.36 25.03 -73.90
CA LEU A 22 -24.72 24.50 -73.72
C LEU A 22 -24.77 23.21 -72.90
N LEU A 23 -23.60 22.63 -72.57
CA LEU A 23 -23.52 21.56 -71.58
C LEU A 23 -23.72 22.18 -70.19
N PRO A 24 -24.61 21.62 -69.35
CA PRO A 24 -24.81 22.14 -68.02
C PRO A 24 -23.52 21.91 -67.23
N LEU A 25 -22.74 22.98 -67.04
CA LEU A 25 -21.74 23.07 -65.98
C LEU A 25 -22.49 23.19 -64.65
N CYS A 26 -23.28 22.16 -64.31
CA CYS A 26 -23.85 21.99 -62.99
C CYS A 26 -22.71 21.55 -62.08
N ALA A 27 -21.90 22.51 -61.63
CA ALA A 27 -21.21 22.35 -60.37
C ALA A 27 -22.31 22.33 -59.29
N ALA A 28 -22.62 21.15 -58.77
CA ALA A 28 -23.46 21.01 -57.60
C ALA A 28 -22.70 21.60 -56.41
N VAL A 29 -22.90 22.91 -56.19
CA VAL A 29 -22.28 23.63 -55.08
C VAL A 29 -23.24 23.60 -53.91
N TYR A 30 -23.08 22.61 -53.04
CA TYR A 30 -23.79 22.56 -51.77
C TYR A 30 -23.14 23.53 -50.78
N LYS A 31 -23.90 24.54 -50.34
CA LYS A 31 -23.48 25.54 -49.34
C LYS A 31 -24.20 25.38 -47.99
N GLY A 32 -25.03 24.35 -47.84
CA GLY A 32 -25.74 24.06 -46.59
C GLY A 32 -24.85 23.38 -45.54
N PRO A 33 -25.30 23.32 -44.28
CA PRO A 33 -24.70 22.41 -43.30
C PRO A 33 -25.06 20.97 -43.68
N LEU A 34 -24.05 20.14 -43.95
CA LEU A 34 -24.24 18.71 -44.24
C LEU A 34 -24.89 18.04 -43.02
N LEU A 35 -26.16 17.70 -43.13
CA LEU A 35 -26.92 16.94 -42.13
C LEU A 35 -27.03 15.49 -42.60
N PRO A 36 -26.74 14.50 -41.73
CA PRO A 36 -26.80 13.11 -42.14
C PRO A 36 -28.26 12.70 -42.35
N GLU A 37 -28.57 12.14 -43.52
CA GLU A 37 -29.95 11.74 -43.85
C GLU A 37 -30.22 10.27 -43.51
N ILE A 38 -29.19 9.41 -43.53
CA ILE A 38 -29.33 7.97 -43.27
C ILE A 38 -28.21 7.48 -42.34
N SER A 39 -28.56 6.63 -41.36
CA SER A 39 -27.62 5.86 -40.56
C SER A 39 -27.97 4.38 -40.62
N ASN A 40 -26.99 3.53 -40.94
CA ASN A 40 -27.18 2.06 -41.02
C ASN A 40 -27.10 1.40 -39.61
N GLY A 41 -27.62 2.07 -38.57
CA GLY A 41 -27.49 1.61 -37.18
C GLY A 41 -26.06 1.47 -36.64
N THR A 42 -25.06 1.88 -37.42
CA THR A 42 -23.62 1.93 -37.12
C THR A 42 -23.14 3.38 -37.23
N PHE A 43 -21.91 3.69 -36.78
CA PHE A 43 -21.38 5.07 -36.77
C PHE A 43 -21.15 5.71 -38.16
N HIS A 44 -21.52 5.02 -39.25
CA HIS A 44 -21.41 5.51 -40.62
C HIS A 44 -22.64 6.31 -41.02
N HIS A 45 -22.42 7.58 -41.34
CA HIS A 45 -23.46 8.50 -41.78
C HIS A 45 -23.34 8.71 -43.28
N PHE A 46 -24.42 8.47 -44.00
CA PHE A 46 -24.48 8.66 -45.44
C PHE A 46 -25.18 9.98 -45.75
N PHE A 47 -24.62 10.73 -46.69
CA PHE A 47 -25.18 11.99 -47.17
C PHE A 47 -25.67 11.75 -48.60
N VAL A 48 -26.97 11.95 -48.83
CA VAL A 48 -27.58 11.85 -50.16
C VAL A 48 -27.78 13.28 -50.69
N PRO A 49 -27.04 13.71 -51.73
CA PRO A 49 -27.08 15.11 -52.18
C PRO A 49 -28.43 15.55 -52.74
N ASP A 50 -29.18 14.63 -53.34
CA ASP A 50 -30.42 14.90 -54.08
C ASP A 50 -31.69 14.51 -53.31
N GLY A 51 -31.55 13.86 -52.14
CA GLY A 51 -32.67 13.44 -51.28
C GLY A 51 -33.61 12.37 -51.86
N ASP A 52 -33.33 11.85 -53.05
CA ASP A 52 -34.10 10.77 -53.70
C ASP A 52 -33.35 9.45 -53.53
N TYR A 53 -33.79 8.63 -52.58
CA TYR A 53 -33.21 7.33 -52.29
C TYR A 53 -34.33 6.35 -51.94
N GLU A 54 -34.30 5.15 -52.55
CA GLU A 54 -35.18 4.05 -52.19
C GLU A 54 -34.55 3.21 -51.07
N GLU A 55 -35.32 2.91 -50.00
CA GLU A 55 -34.89 2.12 -48.84
C GLU A 55 -34.36 0.71 -49.19
N THR A 56 -34.59 0.24 -50.42
CA THR A 56 -34.12 -1.06 -50.93
C THR A 56 -32.73 -1.04 -51.57
N GLU A 57 -32.12 0.13 -51.77
CA GLU A 57 -30.78 0.23 -52.35
C GLU A 57 -29.69 0.17 -51.26
N ASP A 58 -28.57 -0.50 -51.53
CA ASP A 58 -27.49 -0.63 -50.55
C ASP A 58 -26.61 0.64 -50.54
N PRO A 59 -26.56 1.41 -49.43
CA PRO A 59 -25.85 2.69 -49.37
C PRO A 59 -24.33 2.57 -49.59
N GLU A 60 -23.75 1.37 -49.45
CA GLU A 60 -22.32 1.13 -49.69
C GLU A 60 -21.96 1.11 -51.19
N LYS A 61 -22.92 0.83 -52.08
CA LYS A 61 -22.66 0.74 -53.53
C LYS A 61 -22.51 2.10 -54.21
N CYS A 62 -23.01 3.16 -53.58
CA CYS A 62 -23.08 4.51 -54.14
C CYS A 62 -22.20 5.51 -53.39
N GLN A 63 -21.00 5.08 -52.96
CA GLN A 63 -20.06 5.96 -52.26
C GLN A 63 -19.32 6.89 -53.23
N MET A 64 -19.50 8.21 -53.07
CA MET A 64 -18.63 9.19 -53.71
C MET A 64 -17.45 9.55 -52.80
N LEU A 65 -16.22 9.37 -53.29
CA LEU A 65 -14.99 9.70 -52.58
C LEU A 65 -14.62 11.18 -52.83
N PHE A 66 -14.71 12.02 -51.81
CA PHE A 66 -14.22 13.40 -51.90
C PHE A 66 -12.69 13.42 -51.82
N LYS A 67 -12.04 13.96 -52.86
CA LYS A 67 -10.60 14.25 -52.83
C LYS A 67 -10.39 15.73 -52.49
N TRP A 68 -10.01 16.01 -51.25
CA TRP A 68 -9.60 17.34 -50.82
C TRP A 68 -8.23 17.67 -51.42
N ILE A 69 -8.10 18.81 -52.12
CA ILE A 69 -6.83 19.30 -52.67
C ILE A 69 -6.54 20.64 -52.01
N ASP A 70 -5.86 20.63 -50.86
CA ASP A 70 -5.27 21.85 -50.30
C ASP A 70 -3.84 22.02 -50.82
N ARG A 71 -3.50 23.25 -51.25
CA ARG A 71 -2.21 23.58 -51.91
C ARG A 71 -1.23 24.32 -50.99
N ARG A 72 -1.49 24.37 -49.68
CA ARG A 72 -0.62 25.06 -48.73
C ARG A 72 0.37 24.08 -48.08
N PRO A 73 1.67 24.41 -48.00
CA PRO A 73 2.58 23.67 -47.13
C PRO A 73 2.29 24.00 -45.66
N CYS A 74 2.02 22.98 -44.84
CA CYS A 74 1.85 23.14 -43.39
C CYS A 74 3.18 23.63 -42.74
N PRO A 75 3.13 24.51 -41.74
CA PRO A 75 4.32 24.83 -40.95
C PRO A 75 4.80 23.58 -40.19
N LEU A 76 6.12 23.40 -40.06
CA LEU A 76 6.71 22.31 -39.27
C LEU A 76 6.47 22.60 -37.78
N GLU A 77 5.52 21.90 -37.18
CA GLU A 77 5.13 22.03 -35.77
C GLU A 77 5.96 21.11 -34.85
N GLU A 78 7.29 21.27 -34.85
CA GLU A 78 8.17 20.42 -34.02
C GLU A 78 7.82 20.51 -32.51
N ASP A 79 7.24 21.62 -32.05
CA ASP A 79 6.81 21.81 -30.65
C ASP A 79 5.42 21.22 -30.37
N GLN A 80 4.47 21.18 -31.33
CA GLN A 80 3.15 20.59 -31.06
C GLN A 80 3.22 19.07 -31.05
N ASP A 81 4.01 18.48 -31.95
CA ASP A 81 4.22 17.03 -32.01
C ASP A 81 4.88 16.47 -30.74
N SER A 82 5.70 17.27 -30.04
CA SER A 82 6.31 16.88 -28.78
C SER A 82 5.30 16.88 -27.62
N ILE A 83 4.44 17.90 -27.53
CA ILE A 83 3.36 18.00 -26.54
C ILE A 83 2.33 16.88 -26.75
N ILE A 84 1.91 16.67 -28.00
CA ILE A 84 0.95 15.61 -28.35
C ILE A 84 1.51 14.22 -28.00
N ARG A 85 2.82 14.02 -28.20
CA ARG A 85 3.48 12.76 -27.85
C ARG A 85 3.53 12.53 -26.33
N GLU A 86 3.82 13.58 -25.56
CA GLU A 86 3.81 13.51 -24.10
C GLU A 86 2.40 13.18 -23.57
N ASP A 87 1.37 13.85 -24.10
CA ASP A 87 -0.03 13.56 -23.75
C ASP A 87 -0.41 12.12 -24.10
N PHE A 88 0.07 11.59 -25.23
CA PHE A 88 -0.16 10.20 -25.61
C PHE A 88 0.53 9.19 -24.68
N ILE A 89 1.71 9.53 -24.16
CA ILE A 89 2.42 8.71 -23.16
C ILE A 89 1.65 8.69 -21.85
N ILE A 90 1.18 9.86 -21.39
CA ILE A 90 0.38 9.98 -20.17
C ILE A 90 -0.93 9.19 -20.31
N ILE A 91 -1.64 9.34 -21.42
CA ILE A 91 -2.89 8.61 -21.68
C ILE A 91 -2.65 7.10 -21.74
N LYS A 92 -1.58 6.65 -22.41
CA LYS A 92 -1.22 5.23 -22.46
C LYS A 92 -0.95 4.69 -21.05
N GLN A 93 -0.20 5.41 -20.24
CA GLN A 93 0.09 5.03 -18.86
C GLN A 93 -1.20 4.94 -18.03
N GLN A 94 -2.10 5.93 -18.17
CA GLN A 94 -3.40 5.91 -17.50
C GLN A 94 -4.29 4.74 -17.94
N ILE A 95 -4.26 4.37 -19.23
CA ILE A 95 -4.99 3.21 -19.75
C ILE A 95 -4.42 1.91 -19.18
N GLU A 96 -3.10 1.77 -19.11
CA GLU A 96 -2.44 0.60 -18.52
C GLU A 96 -2.71 0.49 -17.01
N ASP A 97 -2.71 1.61 -16.30
CA ASP A 97 -3.03 1.66 -14.87
C ASP A 97 -4.51 1.35 -14.63
N ALA A 98 -5.42 1.90 -15.44
CA ALA A 98 -6.84 1.58 -15.39
C ALA A 98 -7.10 0.10 -15.73
N ALA A 99 -6.39 -0.47 -16.70
CA ALA A 99 -6.49 -1.89 -17.03
C ALA A 99 -6.04 -2.78 -15.86
N ARG A 100 -4.95 -2.42 -15.17
CA ARG A 100 -4.49 -3.14 -13.96
C ARG A 100 -5.51 -3.04 -12.82
N VAL A 101 -6.11 -1.87 -12.61
CA VAL A 101 -7.17 -1.67 -11.61
C VAL A 101 -8.40 -2.49 -11.96
N LEU A 102 -8.83 -2.49 -13.23
CA LEU A 102 -9.98 -3.28 -13.69
C LEU A 102 -9.72 -4.79 -13.62
N GLU A 103 -8.49 -5.25 -13.85
CA GLU A 103 -8.13 -6.66 -13.66
C GLU A 103 -8.16 -7.05 -12.17
N SER A 104 -7.66 -6.17 -11.29
CA SER A 104 -7.73 -6.38 -9.84
C SER A 104 -9.18 -6.41 -9.34
N LEU A 105 -10.01 -5.48 -9.82
CA LEU A 105 -11.44 -5.45 -9.54
C LEU A 105 -12.13 -6.70 -10.09
N GLY A 106 -11.80 -7.13 -11.31
CA GLY A 106 -12.30 -8.35 -11.92
C GLY A 106 -11.94 -9.60 -11.12
N LYS A 107 -10.73 -9.67 -10.55
CA LYS A 107 -10.32 -10.73 -9.63
C LYS A 107 -11.11 -10.68 -8.33
N SER A 108 -11.23 -9.51 -7.71
CA SER A 108 -12.03 -9.33 -6.48
C SER A 108 -13.48 -9.73 -6.69
N VAL A 109 -14.06 -9.31 -7.81
CA VAL A 109 -15.43 -9.65 -8.21
C VAL A 109 -15.52 -11.15 -8.54
N SER A 110 -14.54 -11.77 -9.18
CA SER A 110 -14.53 -13.23 -9.38
C SER A 110 -14.47 -14.00 -8.05
N TYR A 111 -13.75 -13.51 -7.05
CA TYR A 111 -13.72 -14.15 -5.73
C TYR A 111 -15.04 -14.02 -4.99
N ASP A 112 -15.79 -12.93 -5.21
CA ASP A 112 -17.16 -12.75 -4.70
C ASP A 112 -18.22 -13.52 -5.52
N LEU A 113 -18.02 -13.65 -6.84
CA LEU A 113 -19.00 -14.25 -7.77
C LEU A 113 -18.79 -15.75 -8.02
N ASP A 114 -17.61 -16.32 -7.78
CA ASP A 114 -17.31 -17.76 -7.94
C ASP A 114 -17.70 -18.61 -6.70
N GLY A 115 -18.51 -18.06 -5.80
CA GLY A 115 -19.34 -18.84 -4.89
C GLY A 115 -18.94 -18.79 -3.41
N GLU A 116 -19.97 -18.66 -2.57
CA GLU A 116 -20.01 -18.76 -1.11
C GLU A 116 -19.16 -19.91 -0.53
N ASP A 117 -18.99 -21.00 -1.29
CA ASP A 117 -18.17 -22.17 -0.94
C ASP A 117 -16.65 -21.89 -0.90
N SER A 118 -16.14 -20.91 -1.65
CA SER A 118 -14.71 -20.58 -1.68
C SER A 118 -14.31 -19.67 -0.52
N TYR A 119 -15.06 -18.59 -0.30
CA TYR A 119 -14.85 -17.70 0.84
C TYR A 119 -15.13 -18.41 2.18
N GLY A 120 -16.17 -19.24 2.25
CA GLY A 120 -16.44 -20.08 3.42
C GLY A 120 -15.31 -21.06 3.74
N LYS A 121 -14.67 -21.66 2.73
CA LYS A 121 -13.48 -22.53 2.92
C LYS A 121 -12.26 -21.74 3.39
N TYR A 122 -12.04 -20.54 2.83
CA TYR A 122 -10.98 -19.64 3.27
C TYR A 122 -11.17 -19.25 4.74
N LEU A 123 -12.36 -18.75 5.11
CA LEU A 123 -12.67 -18.39 6.50
C LEU A 123 -12.52 -19.57 7.47
N LYS A 124 -12.97 -20.77 7.10
CA LYS A 124 -12.77 -21.97 7.92
C LYS A 124 -11.30 -22.28 8.14
N ARG A 125 -10.44 -22.10 7.12
CA ARG A 125 -8.99 -22.28 7.25
C ARG A 125 -8.37 -21.24 8.16
N GLU A 126 -8.75 -19.97 8.01
CA GLU A 126 -8.26 -18.88 8.86
C GLU A 126 -8.67 -19.08 10.32
N ILE A 127 -9.92 -19.49 10.58
CA ILE A 127 -10.38 -19.80 11.94
C ILE A 127 -9.54 -20.92 12.57
N VAL A 128 -9.20 -21.97 11.80
CA VAL A 128 -8.34 -23.05 12.30
C VAL A 128 -6.93 -22.56 12.63
N GLN A 129 -6.33 -21.72 11.77
CA GLN A 129 -5.00 -21.15 12.03
C GLN A 129 -4.99 -20.24 13.26
N ILE A 130 -6.01 -19.39 13.40
CA ILE A 130 -6.19 -18.52 14.56
C ILE A 130 -6.34 -19.37 15.82
N ASN A 131 -7.17 -20.42 15.78
CA ASN A 131 -7.37 -21.32 16.92
C ASN A 131 -6.07 -22.02 17.31
N GLU A 132 -5.29 -22.52 16.34
CA GLU A 132 -3.99 -23.12 16.59
C GLU A 132 -3.03 -22.12 17.27
N ALA A 133 -2.97 -20.89 16.77
CA ALA A 133 -2.16 -19.83 17.38
C ALA A 133 -2.59 -19.55 18.83
N PHE A 134 -3.90 -19.46 19.11
CA PHE A 134 -4.41 -19.26 20.47
C PHE A 134 -4.07 -20.43 21.40
N THR A 135 -4.23 -21.68 20.94
CA THR A 135 -3.86 -22.86 21.75
C THR A 135 -2.36 -22.92 22.07
N ASN A 136 -1.50 -22.49 21.14
CA ASN A 136 -0.07 -22.40 21.38
C ASN A 136 0.26 -21.31 22.41
N VAL A 137 -0.38 -20.15 22.32
CA VAL A 137 -0.22 -19.07 23.31
C VAL A 137 -0.69 -19.52 24.69
N GLU A 138 -1.84 -20.20 24.78
CA GLU A 138 -2.35 -20.74 26.05
C GLU A 138 -1.38 -21.74 26.68
N LYS A 139 -0.80 -22.64 25.88
CA LYS A 139 0.24 -23.58 26.34
C LYS A 139 1.47 -22.84 26.87
N SER A 140 1.96 -21.84 26.14
CA SER A 140 3.11 -21.04 26.58
C SER A 140 2.81 -20.25 27.85
N LEU A 141 1.60 -19.73 28.00
CA LEU A 141 1.16 -19.02 29.21
C LEU A 141 1.15 -19.97 30.42
N LEU A 142 0.59 -21.17 30.27
CA LEU A 142 0.54 -22.16 31.35
C LEU A 142 1.94 -22.62 31.77
N GLU A 143 2.86 -22.80 30.81
CA GLU A 143 4.27 -23.08 31.11
C GLU A 143 4.93 -21.92 31.87
N LEU A 144 4.66 -20.67 31.46
CA LEU A 144 5.18 -19.48 32.13
C LEU A 144 4.62 -19.32 33.55
N GLU A 145 3.33 -19.58 33.77
CA GLU A 145 2.73 -19.56 35.11
C GLU A 145 3.40 -20.59 36.01
N THR A 146 3.65 -21.80 35.48
CA THR A 146 4.33 -22.87 36.21
C THR A 146 5.76 -22.47 36.57
N LYS A 147 6.51 -21.89 35.62
CA LYS A 147 7.87 -21.38 35.85
C LYS A 147 7.89 -20.22 36.83
N PHE A 148 6.89 -19.35 36.81
CA PHE A 148 6.77 -18.24 37.73
C PHE A 148 6.52 -18.73 39.16
N LYS A 149 5.59 -19.66 39.36
CA LYS A 149 5.36 -20.30 40.67
C LYS A 149 6.61 -21.02 41.16
N GLN A 150 7.24 -21.80 40.30
CA GLN A 150 8.49 -22.48 40.65
C GLN A 150 9.58 -21.48 41.06
N SER A 151 9.73 -20.37 40.33
CA SER A 151 10.70 -19.32 40.66
C SER A 151 10.40 -18.66 42.00
N GLN A 152 9.12 -18.42 42.31
CA GLN A 152 8.69 -17.85 43.58
C GLN A 152 8.97 -18.81 44.75
N ASP A 153 8.67 -20.09 44.59
CA ASP A 153 8.95 -21.11 45.60
C ASP A 153 10.46 -21.26 45.84
N THR A 154 11.29 -21.17 44.78
CA THR A 154 12.75 -21.20 44.92
C THR A 154 13.28 -19.98 45.62
N GLU A 155 12.79 -18.78 45.30
CA GLU A 155 13.23 -17.54 45.94
C GLU A 155 12.88 -17.55 47.44
N GLN A 156 11.67 -17.97 47.79
CA GLN A 156 11.25 -18.08 49.19
C GLN A 156 12.10 -19.12 49.95
N ARG A 157 12.44 -20.23 49.30
CA ARG A 157 13.31 -21.24 49.88
C ARG A 157 14.71 -20.69 50.11
N GLU A 158 15.31 -20.02 49.12
CA GLU A 158 16.63 -19.40 49.24
C GLU A 158 16.67 -18.33 50.32
N GLU A 159 15.63 -17.49 50.44
CA GLU A 159 15.51 -16.49 51.50
C GLU A 159 15.43 -17.14 52.89
N SER A 160 14.67 -18.24 53.01
CA SER A 160 14.58 -19.00 54.26
C SER A 160 15.90 -19.65 54.64
N GLU A 161 16.63 -20.21 53.66
CA GLU A 161 17.95 -20.80 53.87
C GLU A 161 18.98 -19.73 54.26
N PHE A 162 18.96 -18.56 53.63
CA PHE A 162 19.80 -17.42 53.99
C PHE A 162 19.53 -16.95 55.43
N THR A 163 18.25 -16.77 55.78
CA THR A 163 17.85 -16.33 57.13
C THR A 163 18.32 -17.33 58.19
N ASN A 164 18.13 -18.63 57.93
CA ASN A 164 18.52 -19.68 58.86
C ASN A 164 20.04 -19.86 58.97
N ASN A 165 20.78 -19.73 57.87
CA ASN A 165 22.22 -20.00 57.84
C ASN A 165 23.07 -18.80 58.24
N PHE A 166 22.60 -17.57 58.00
CA PHE A 166 23.40 -16.36 58.24
C PHE A 166 22.80 -15.47 59.33
N ILE A 167 21.52 -15.11 59.21
CA ILE A 167 20.90 -14.11 60.08
C ILE A 167 20.72 -14.66 61.50
N ASN A 168 20.14 -15.85 61.64
CA ASN A 168 19.89 -16.46 62.96
C ASN A 168 21.21 -16.73 63.74
N PRO A 169 22.26 -17.33 63.14
CA PRO A 169 23.54 -17.47 63.82
C PRO A 169 24.18 -16.12 64.19
N MET A 170 24.02 -15.08 63.37
CA MET A 170 24.53 -13.74 63.70
C MET A 170 23.86 -13.17 64.96
N TYR A 171 22.54 -13.33 65.09
CA TYR A 171 21.82 -12.95 66.32
C TYR A 171 22.31 -13.75 67.53
N ASN A 172 22.47 -15.06 67.39
CA ASN A 172 23.02 -15.90 68.47
C ASN A 172 24.44 -15.47 68.89
N VAL A 173 25.30 -15.11 67.95
CA VAL A 173 26.65 -14.58 68.24
C VAL A 173 26.56 -13.24 68.95
N ARG A 174 25.67 -12.36 68.52
CA ARG A 174 25.46 -11.07 69.18
C ARG A 174 24.96 -11.26 70.63
N ASP A 175 24.01 -12.15 70.85
CA ASP A 175 23.44 -12.40 72.17
C ASP A 175 24.47 -13.02 73.12
N THR A 176 25.27 -13.97 72.64
CA THR A 176 26.39 -14.55 73.42
C THR A 176 27.48 -13.53 73.71
N LEU A 177 27.78 -12.61 72.79
CA LEU A 177 28.70 -11.50 73.05
C LEU A 177 28.14 -10.52 74.09
N GLN A 178 26.84 -10.21 74.04
CA GLN A 178 26.20 -9.37 75.05
C GLN A 178 26.24 -10.03 76.44
N GLU A 179 25.91 -11.32 76.53
CA GLU A 179 26.01 -12.06 77.79
C GLU A 179 27.46 -12.10 78.32
N THR A 180 28.44 -12.30 77.43
CA THR A 180 29.87 -12.25 77.80
C THR A 180 30.26 -10.87 78.33
N LEU A 181 29.77 -9.80 77.71
CA LEU A 181 30.03 -8.44 78.14
C LEU A 181 29.42 -8.19 79.52
N ASP A 182 28.18 -8.63 79.75
CA ASP A 182 27.49 -8.50 81.03
C ASP A 182 28.24 -9.26 82.13
N ILE A 183 28.67 -10.51 81.87
CA ILE A 183 29.52 -11.30 82.78
C ILE A 183 30.85 -10.59 83.08
N SER A 184 31.51 -10.04 82.05
CA SER A 184 32.78 -9.34 82.21
C SER A 184 32.66 -8.09 83.09
N SER A 185 31.54 -7.37 82.96
CA SER A 185 31.25 -6.20 83.79
C SER A 185 31.03 -6.59 85.25
N GLY A 186 30.26 -7.64 85.52
CA GLY A 186 30.06 -8.14 86.89
C GLY A 186 31.32 -8.72 87.53
N LEU A 187 32.24 -9.31 86.75
CA LEU A 187 33.55 -9.74 87.22
C LEU A 187 34.45 -8.56 87.62
N LYS A 188 34.40 -7.46 86.85
CA LYS A 188 35.14 -6.23 87.17
C LYS A 188 34.74 -5.67 88.53
N ASP A 189 33.43 -5.61 88.82
CA ASP A 189 32.91 -5.15 90.11
C ASP A 189 33.38 -6.02 91.27
N LYS A 190 33.38 -7.35 91.08
CA LYS A 190 33.90 -8.29 92.09
C LYS A 190 35.40 -8.12 92.34
N GLN A 191 36.18 -7.89 91.29
CA GLN A 191 37.62 -7.65 91.40
C GLN A 191 37.92 -6.35 92.16
N GLU A 192 37.13 -5.30 91.93
CA GLU A 192 37.23 -4.04 92.65
C GLU A 192 36.89 -4.22 94.14
N LEU A 193 35.83 -4.96 94.46
CA LEU A 193 35.46 -5.30 95.84
C LEU A 193 36.57 -6.08 96.57
N ILE A 194 37.13 -7.11 95.94
CA ILE A 194 38.25 -7.88 96.51
C ILE A 194 39.45 -6.97 96.76
N SER A 195 39.76 -6.09 95.82
CA SER A 195 40.86 -5.12 95.95
C SER A 195 40.65 -4.18 97.14
N LEU A 196 39.42 -3.70 97.36
CA LEU A 196 39.04 -2.88 98.53
C LEU A 196 39.17 -3.66 99.84
N ILE A 197 38.72 -4.93 99.88
CA ILE A 197 38.83 -5.79 101.06
C ILE A 197 40.31 -6.01 101.43
N ILE A 198 41.16 -6.34 100.45
CA ILE A 198 42.60 -6.53 100.66
C ILE A 198 43.23 -5.25 101.21
N ARG A 199 42.92 -4.09 100.63
CA ARG A 199 43.45 -2.80 101.10
C ARG A 199 42.99 -2.47 102.52
N SER A 200 41.72 -2.70 102.83
CA SER A 200 41.15 -2.51 104.17
C SER A 200 41.82 -3.42 105.20
N HIS A 201 41.88 -4.73 104.95
CA HIS A 201 42.55 -5.67 105.84
C HIS A 201 44.04 -5.40 105.99
N GLY A 202 44.73 -5.03 104.91
CA GLY A 202 46.14 -4.63 104.94
C GLY A 202 46.38 -3.42 105.87
N SER A 203 45.51 -2.40 105.81
CA SER A 203 45.58 -1.25 106.71
C SER A 203 45.28 -1.60 108.17
N ARG A 204 44.38 -2.57 108.42
CA ARG A 204 44.04 -3.03 109.77
C ARG A 204 45.16 -3.87 110.38
N LEU A 205 45.76 -4.76 109.59
CA LEU A 205 46.93 -5.56 109.99
C LEU A 205 48.16 -4.69 110.23
N SER A 206 48.37 -3.64 109.42
CA SER A 206 49.49 -2.72 109.66
C SER A 206 49.37 -1.95 110.97
N ARG A 207 48.14 -1.66 111.42
CA ARG A 207 47.88 -1.02 112.73
C ARG A 207 48.09 -1.96 113.92
N LEU A 208 48.03 -3.28 113.72
CA LEU A 208 48.29 -4.29 114.76
C LEU A 208 49.79 -4.64 114.89
N LYS A 209 50.63 -4.21 113.94
CA LYS A 209 52.08 -4.48 113.93
C LYS A 209 52.90 -3.45 114.73
N ASN A 210 52.26 -2.34 115.14
CA ASN A 210 52.82 -1.34 116.07
C ASN A 210 52.22 -1.55 117.46
#